data_AF-A0A5N7MQL6-F1
#
_entry.id   AF-A0A5N7MQL6-F1
#
_cell.length_a   1.000
_cell.length_b   1.000
_cell.length_c   1.000
_cell.angle_alpha   90.00
_cell.angle_beta   90.00
_cell.angle_gamma   90.00
#
_symmetry.space_group_name_H-M   'P 1'
#
loop_
_entity.id
_entity.type
_entity.pdbx_description
1 polymer ?
#
loop_
_entity_poly.entity_id
_entity_poly.type
_entity_poly.pdbx_seq_one_letter_code
_entity_poly.pdbx_strand_id
1 'polypeptide(L)'
;MTYSRDTKAISEFTGEPVSTWSEEWRVETEARTVLKMSKQERDVFFNGRKDENGRSIDRGVIGIRGLKAAEEIKATMERLQEARSRSK
;
A
#
# COMPACT_ATOMS: atom_id res chain seq x y z
N MET A 1 -3.18 28.12 21.49
CA MET A 1 -2.90 26.67 21.40
C MET A 1 -1.65 26.51 20.54
N THR A 2 -0.49 26.29 21.15
CA THR A 2 0.78 26.08 20.43
C THR A 2 0.80 24.64 19.94
N TYR A 3 0.53 24.44 18.66
CA TYR A 3 0.66 23.11 18.04
C TYR A 3 2.15 22.77 17.93
N SER A 4 2.62 21.78 18.69
CA SER A 4 3.97 21.23 18.52
C SER A 4 3.99 20.33 17.29
N ARG A 5 4.95 20.56 16.40
CA ARG A 5 5.20 19.76 15.19
C ARG A 5 6.28 18.70 15.39
N ASP A 6 6.69 18.49 16.64
CA ASP A 6 7.83 17.65 17.00
C ASP A 6 7.47 16.17 17.12
N THR A 7 6.19 15.82 16.99
CA THR A 7 5.74 14.44 16.99
C THR A 7 6.34 13.70 15.80
N LYS A 8 7.08 12.62 16.10
CA LYS A 8 7.68 11.72 15.11
C LYS A 8 7.10 10.31 15.26
N ALA A 9 7.03 9.59 14.15
CA ALA A 9 6.72 8.17 14.12
C ALA A 9 7.71 7.45 13.20
N ILE A 10 7.90 6.15 13.39
CA ILE A 10 8.77 5.35 12.51
C ILE A 10 8.06 5.16 11.17
N SER A 11 8.69 5.60 10.08
CA SER A 11 8.17 5.38 8.74
C SER A 11 8.33 3.93 8.34
N GLU A 12 7.28 3.34 7.75
CA GLU A 12 7.39 2.02 7.15
C GLU A 12 8.25 2.03 5.87
N PHE A 13 8.39 3.15 5.16
CA PHE A 13 9.16 3.20 3.92
C PHE A 13 10.65 3.22 4.16
N THR A 14 11.12 4.09 5.06
CA THR A 14 12.53 4.31 5.33
C THR A 14 13.04 3.57 6.58
N GLY A 15 12.15 3.17 7.49
CA GLY A 15 12.53 2.62 8.80
C GLY A 15 13.01 3.67 9.81
N GLU A 16 13.00 4.95 9.42
CA GLU A 16 13.53 6.06 10.21
C GLU A 16 12.39 6.88 10.85
N PRO A 17 12.64 7.59 11.96
CA PRO A 17 11.67 8.48 12.57
C PRO A 17 11.40 9.71 11.70
N VAL A 18 10.20 9.79 11.12
CA VAL A 18 9.70 10.92 10.32
C VAL A 18 8.71 11.77 11.13
N SER A 19 8.67 13.08 10.87
CA SER A 19 7.66 13.96 11.49
C SER A 19 6.27 13.57 11.00
N THR A 20 5.28 13.59 11.87
CA THR A 20 3.86 13.39 11.48
C THR A 20 3.30 14.53 10.62
N TRP A 21 4.10 15.58 10.39
CA TRP A 21 3.79 16.73 9.54
C TRP A 21 4.58 16.71 8.22
N SER A 22 5.43 15.70 8.01
CA SER A 22 6.19 15.53 6.78
C SER A 22 5.31 15.00 5.65
N GLU A 23 5.67 15.31 4.40
CA GLU A 23 4.96 14.77 3.24
C GLU A 23 5.13 13.24 3.16
N GLU A 24 6.25 12.71 3.63
CA GLU A 24 6.51 11.27 3.76
C GLU A 24 5.47 10.59 4.66
N TRP A 25 5.14 11.18 5.81
CA TRP A 25 4.10 10.67 6.70
C TRP A 25 2.70 10.74 6.07
N ARG A 26 2.42 11.80 5.33
CA ARG A 26 1.15 11.97 4.61
C ARG A 26 0.99 10.91 3.52
N VAL A 27 2.02 10.66 2.72
CA VAL A 27 2.01 9.62 1.68
C VAL A 27 1.82 8.23 2.30
N GLU A 28 2.47 7.96 3.43
CA GLU A 28 2.32 6.69 4.15
C GLU A 28 0.89 6.48 4.67
N THR A 29 0.32 7.51 5.29
CA THR A 29 -1.06 7.46 5.80
C THR A 29 -2.08 7.36 4.66
N GLU A 30 -1.92 8.11 3.58
CA GLU A 30 -2.77 8.01 2.39
C GLU A 30 -2.72 6.60 1.78
N ALA A 31 -1.53 6.02 1.62
CA ALA A 31 -1.41 4.67 1.09
C ALA A 31 -2.05 3.61 2.00
N ARG A 32 -1.94 3.76 3.34
CA ARG A 32 -2.64 2.89 4.30
C ARG A 32 -4.16 3.08 4.25
N THR A 33 -4.64 4.32 4.15
CA THR A 33 -6.07 4.62 4.08
C THR A 33 -6.71 4.09 2.79
N VAL A 34 -6.03 4.26 1.65
CA VAL A 34 -6.52 3.84 0.33
C VAL A 34 -6.51 2.32 0.19
N LEU A 35 -5.41 1.67 0.57
CA LEU A 35 -5.25 0.23 0.36
C LEU A 35 -5.80 -0.60 1.53
N LYS A 36 -5.98 0.00 2.72
CA LYS A 36 -6.38 -0.68 3.98
C LYS A 36 -5.51 -1.90 4.30
N MET A 37 -4.23 -1.83 3.95
CA MET A 37 -3.25 -2.90 4.08
C MET A 37 -1.99 -2.37 4.75
N SER A 38 -1.37 -3.18 5.60
CA SER A 38 -0.01 -2.95 6.12
C SER A 38 1.03 -2.97 4.99
N LYS A 39 2.26 -2.46 5.22
CA LYS A 39 3.34 -2.57 4.23
C LYS A 39 3.61 -4.02 3.80
N GLN A 40 3.61 -4.97 4.74
CA GLN A 40 3.85 -6.38 4.43
C GLN A 40 2.76 -6.97 3.54
N GLU A 41 1.50 -6.62 3.80
CA GLU A 41 0.37 -7.01 2.95
C GLU A 41 0.45 -6.35 1.57
N ARG A 42 0.86 -5.08 1.49
CA ARG A 42 1.10 -4.38 0.21
C ARG A 42 2.21 -5.04 -0.60
N ASP A 43 3.34 -5.35 0.02
CA ASP A 43 4.47 -6.01 -0.64
C ASP A 43 4.07 -7.37 -1.20
N VAL A 44 3.32 -8.17 -0.42
CA VAL A 44 2.75 -9.44 -0.87
C VAL A 44 1.73 -9.23 -1.98
N PHE A 45 0.87 -8.23 -1.89
CA PHE A 45 -0.15 -7.92 -2.90
C PHE A 45 0.48 -7.58 -4.26
N PHE A 46 1.50 -6.72 -4.28
CA PHE A 46 2.15 -6.29 -5.52
C PHE A 46 3.14 -7.32 -6.06
N ASN A 47 3.99 -7.90 -5.21
CA ASN A 47 5.10 -8.75 -5.63
C ASN A 47 4.81 -10.26 -5.54
N GLY A 48 3.80 -10.65 -4.74
CA GLY A 48 3.45 -12.04 -4.49
C GLY A 48 4.30 -12.67 -3.40
N ARG A 49 4.13 -13.98 -3.20
CA ARG A 49 4.96 -14.77 -2.29
C ARG A 49 5.86 -15.71 -3.07
N LYS A 50 7.10 -15.85 -2.63
CA LYS A 50 8.06 -16.82 -3.14
C LYS A 50 8.33 -17.89 -2.09
N ASP A 51 8.56 -19.11 -2.54
CA ASP A 51 9.04 -20.20 -1.69
C ASP A 51 10.54 -20.04 -1.38
N GLU A 52 11.06 -20.91 -0.51
CA GLU A 52 12.48 -20.94 -0.13
C GLU A 52 13.42 -21.23 -1.32
N ASN A 53 12.87 -21.75 -2.43
CA ASN A 53 13.60 -22.04 -3.67
C ASN A 53 13.44 -20.93 -4.72
N GLY A 54 12.85 -19.78 -4.36
CA GLY A 54 12.65 -18.63 -5.22
C GLY A 54 11.52 -18.77 -6.25
N ARG A 55 10.74 -19.85 -6.21
CA ARG A 55 9.56 -20.05 -7.08
C ARG A 55 8.35 -19.30 -6.51
N SER A 56 7.60 -18.62 -7.38
CA SER A 56 6.39 -17.92 -6.97
C SER A 56 5.31 -18.90 -6.51
N ILE A 57 4.95 -18.81 -5.23
CA ILE A 57 3.79 -19.51 -4.63
C ILE A 57 2.51 -18.77 -5.05
N ASP A 58 2.50 -17.45 -4.86
CA ASP A 58 1.45 -16.54 -5.31
C ASP A 58 2.07 -15.52 -6.25
N ARG A 59 1.42 -15.27 -7.38
CA ARG A 59 1.82 -14.16 -8.28
C ARG A 59 1.15 -12.89 -7.76
N GLY A 60 1.94 -11.94 -7.29
CA GLY A 60 1.44 -10.60 -7.01
C GLY A 60 1.04 -9.89 -8.29
N VAL A 61 0.32 -8.77 -8.16
CA VAL A 61 -0.25 -8.00 -9.28
C VAL A 61 0.75 -7.74 -10.41
N ILE A 62 2.03 -7.50 -10.10
CA ILE A 62 3.08 -7.22 -11.10
C ILE A 62 3.44 -8.48 -11.93
N GLY A 63 3.29 -9.66 -11.35
CA GLY A 63 3.61 -10.95 -11.98
C GLY A 63 2.44 -11.60 -12.72
N ILE A 64 1.22 -11.07 -12.60
CA ILE A 64 0.04 -11.65 -13.26
C ILE A 64 0.03 -11.23 -14.74
N ARG A 65 0.17 -12.22 -15.64
CA ARG A 65 0.10 -12.03 -17.10
C ARG A 65 -1.19 -12.67 -17.63
N GLY A 66 -1.87 -12.00 -18.56
CA GLY A 66 -3.04 -12.52 -19.28
C GLY A 66 -4.39 -11.93 -18.83
N LEU A 67 -5.49 -12.34 -19.48
CA LEU A 67 -6.84 -11.77 -19.31
C LEU A 67 -7.35 -11.81 -17.86
N LYS A 68 -7.06 -12.88 -17.11
CA LYS A 68 -7.43 -13.00 -15.70
C LYS A 68 -6.76 -11.93 -14.81
N ALA A 69 -5.53 -11.51 -15.16
CA ALA A 69 -4.85 -10.40 -14.49
C ALA A 69 -5.58 -9.07 -14.70
N ALA A 70 -6.01 -8.82 -15.93
CA ALA A 70 -6.72 -7.60 -16.29
C ALA A 70 -8.06 -7.51 -15.56
N GLU A 71 -8.75 -8.64 -15.37
CA GLU A 71 -9.99 -8.72 -14.60
C GLU A 71 -9.77 -8.46 -13.10
N GLU A 72 -8.72 -9.04 -12.49
CA GLU A 72 -8.40 -8.80 -11.08
C GLU A 72 -7.93 -7.36 -10.82
N ILE A 73 -7.14 -6.78 -11.74
CA ILE A 73 -6.75 -5.37 -11.70
C ILE A 73 -7.98 -4.47 -11.84
N LYS A 74 -8.89 -4.78 -12.77
CA LYS A 74 -10.14 -4.03 -12.96
C LYS A 74 -11.02 -4.09 -11.71
N ALA A 75 -11.19 -5.27 -11.12
CA ALA A 75 -11.97 -5.42 -9.88
C ALA A 75 -11.34 -4.63 -8.72
N THR A 76 -10.01 -4.56 -8.65
CA THR A 76 -9.31 -3.74 -7.65
C THR A 76 -9.50 -2.25 -7.91
N MET A 77 -9.39 -1.82 -9.18
CA MET A 77 -9.63 -0.44 -9.59
C MET A 77 -11.05 0.02 -9.24
N GLU A 78 -12.06 -0.82 -9.50
CA GLU A 78 -13.46 -0.54 -9.19
C GLU A 78 -13.67 -0.33 -7.68
N ARG A 79 -13.08 -1.20 -6.84
CA ARG A 79 -13.13 -1.02 -5.37
C ARG A 79 -12.50 0.30 -4.91
N LEU A 80 -11.36 0.68 -5.51
CA LEU A 80 -10.68 1.93 -5.18
C LEU A 80 -11.49 3.15 -5.61
N GLN A 81 -12.13 3.08 -6.78
CA GLN A 81 -12.97 4.15 -7.29
C GLN A 81 -14.24 4.33 -6.44
N GLU A 82 -14.83 3.23 -5.95
CA GLU A 82 -15.96 3.26 -5.03
C GLU A 82 -15.58 3.80 -3.65
N ALA A 83 -14.41 3.42 -3.13
CA ALA A 83 -13.89 4.01 -1.89
C ALA A 83 -13.69 5.53 -2.01
N ARG A 84 -13.19 5.99 -3.17
CA ARG A 84 -13.00 7.42 -3.47
C ARG A 84 -14.33 8.17 -3.61
N SER A 85 -15.34 7.58 -4.24
CA SER A 85 -16.65 8.23 -4.41
C SER A 85 -17.44 8.36 -3.11
N ARG A 86 -17.27 7.41 -2.17
CA ARG A 86 -17.86 7.48 -0.82
C ARG A 86 -17.17 8.47 0.12
N SER A 87 -15.95 8.90 -0.21
CA SER A 87 -15.18 9.88 0.58
C SER A 87 -15.44 11.33 0.16
N LYS A 88 -16.33 11.56 -0.82
CA LYS A 88 -16.68 12.87 -1.36
C LYS A 88 -18.09 13.25 -0.95
#